data_AF-A0AAN0NED1-F1
#
_entry.id   AF-A0AAN0NED1-F1
#
_cell.length_a   1.000
_cell.length_b   1.000
_cell.length_c   1.000
_cell.angle_alpha   90.00
_cell.angle_beta   90.00
_cell.angle_gamma   90.00
#
_symmetry.space_group_name_H-M   'P 1'
#
loop_
_entity.id
_entity.type
_entity.pdbx_description
1 polymer ?
#
loop_
_entity_poly.entity_id
_entity_poly.type
_entity_poly.pdbx_seq_one_letter_code
_entity_poly.pdbx_strand_id
1 'polypeptide(L)'
;MEMDFDGNRNTYFFPMKNFKMISDDEYSTDESREGVVIRVGTKGEYISGAKEYKYSYEVHTRALKGVDRQILYWNIIGRGWDFPIEHTSFKVTMPKPFELEPQLYATTQNLPVNYTVDGNVITGSYDKTLNRQGLSIWLEVPNGYFTYPVFDYTIYPTIAAVVLALLAIAIYFKFGVEHPVVDSVEFGAPQGLSSGEIGYIYRGSSNNKDIISLIIYWASKGYLIIEELDPNGDNIRLTKIRKLESENEEERRLFGALFAGREEVTTNEPNETFGATVAQAVGNISGRFKHNPEMKVYETKSSFMKFIVGLCAVILMAASYGTFAIMDSDIRWISF
;
A
#
# COMPACT_ATOMS: atom_id res chain seq x y z
N MET A 1 24.03 -19.06 8.79
CA MET A 1 24.48 -20.02 9.84
C MET A 1 23.25 -20.58 10.52
N GLU A 2 23.12 -21.91 10.62
CA GLU A 2 22.04 -22.54 11.38
C GLU A 2 22.46 -22.72 12.83
N MET A 3 21.60 -22.32 13.77
CA MET A 3 21.79 -22.51 15.21
C MET A 3 20.52 -23.08 15.83
N ASP A 4 20.71 -23.93 16.83
CA ASP A 4 19.64 -24.47 17.65
C ASP A 4 19.75 -23.84 19.04
N PHE A 5 18.85 -22.91 19.32
CA PHE A 5 18.61 -22.40 20.67
C PHE A 5 17.22 -22.92 21.05
N ASP A 6 17.14 -23.64 22.18
CA ASP A 6 15.89 -24.15 22.76
C ASP A 6 15.09 -25.17 21.93
N GLY A 7 15.72 -25.91 21.01
CA GLY A 7 15.09 -26.95 20.19
C GLY A 7 14.48 -26.45 18.88
N ASN A 8 14.68 -25.17 18.54
CA ASN A 8 14.25 -24.56 17.29
C ASN A 8 15.46 -24.20 16.41
N ARG A 9 15.50 -24.72 15.18
CA ARG A 9 16.51 -24.34 14.17
C ARG A 9 16.21 -22.96 13.61
N ASN A 10 17.06 -21.99 13.95
CA ASN A 10 17.01 -20.64 13.41
C ASN A 10 18.21 -20.40 12.48
N THR A 11 17.94 -19.79 11.33
CA THR A 11 18.98 -19.40 10.36
C THR A 11 19.31 -17.93 10.55
N TYR A 12 20.56 -17.64 10.92
CA TYR A 12 21.07 -16.29 11.13
C TYR A 12 21.97 -15.87 9.97
N PHE A 13 21.77 -14.64 9.52
CA PHE A 13 22.57 -13.99 8.49
C PHE A 13 23.36 -12.84 9.11
N PHE A 14 24.67 -12.92 8.98
CA PHE A 14 25.59 -11.90 9.49
C PHE A 14 26.29 -11.24 8.30
N PRO A 15 26.02 -9.95 8.03
CA PRO A 15 26.67 -9.25 6.93
C PRO A 15 28.19 -9.22 7.12
N MET A 16 28.91 -9.57 6.06
CA MET A 16 30.37 -9.44 6.01
C MET A 16 30.75 -8.20 5.20
N LYS A 17 31.74 -7.45 5.67
CA LYS A 17 32.30 -6.28 4.98
C LYS A 17 33.81 -6.37 4.91
N ASN A 18 34.40 -5.54 4.04
CA ASN A 18 35.84 -5.31 3.96
C ASN A 18 36.67 -6.60 3.79
N PHE A 19 36.15 -7.57 3.02
CA PHE A 19 36.92 -8.78 2.72
C PHE A 19 38.17 -8.42 1.92
N LYS A 20 39.32 -8.94 2.34
CA LYS A 20 40.61 -8.78 1.69
C LYS A 20 41.36 -10.10 1.66
N MET A 21 41.80 -10.49 0.47
CA MET A 21 42.83 -11.51 0.33
C MET A 21 44.18 -10.88 0.69
N ILE A 22 44.92 -11.52 1.58
CA ILE A 22 46.25 -11.10 2.04
C ILE A 22 47.33 -11.92 1.30
N SER A 23 47.04 -13.17 0.92
CA SER A 23 47.88 -13.92 -0.01
C SER A 23 47.72 -13.39 -1.44
N ASP A 24 48.71 -13.63 -2.30
CA ASP A 24 48.72 -13.16 -3.70
C ASP A 24 47.80 -13.99 -4.64
N ASP A 25 46.72 -14.56 -4.09
CA ASP A 25 45.77 -15.38 -4.83
C ASP A 25 44.65 -14.55 -5.44
N GLU A 26 44.31 -14.84 -6.70
CA GLU A 26 43.11 -14.28 -7.31
C GLU A 26 41.87 -14.72 -6.54
N TYR A 27 40.88 -13.84 -6.43
CA TYR A 27 39.61 -14.17 -5.81
C TYR A 27 38.45 -13.44 -6.50
N SER A 28 37.26 -14.02 -6.37
CA SER A 28 36.00 -13.40 -6.77
C SER A 28 34.96 -13.56 -5.66
N THR A 29 34.03 -12.61 -5.59
CA THR A 29 32.95 -12.59 -4.60
C THR A 29 31.61 -12.53 -5.31
N ASP A 30 30.66 -13.32 -4.84
CA ASP A 30 29.32 -13.44 -5.39
C ASP A 30 28.30 -13.29 -4.25
N GLU A 31 27.41 -12.31 -4.36
CA GLU A 31 26.43 -12.00 -3.32
C GLU A 31 25.07 -12.58 -3.71
N SER A 32 24.50 -13.41 -2.84
CA SER A 32 23.17 -13.98 -3.03
C SER A 32 22.29 -13.73 -1.80
N ARG A 33 21.00 -14.09 -1.90
CA ARG A 33 20.09 -14.07 -0.75
C ARG A 33 20.54 -14.99 0.39
N GLU A 34 21.42 -15.96 0.10
CA GLU A 34 21.92 -16.94 1.07
C GLU A 34 23.24 -16.49 1.74
N GLY A 35 23.87 -15.41 1.24
CA GLY A 35 25.09 -14.84 1.79
C GLY A 35 26.12 -14.47 0.73
N VAL A 36 27.36 -14.26 1.16
CA VAL A 36 28.50 -13.97 0.28
C VAL A 36 29.30 -15.25 0.04
N VAL A 37 29.48 -15.63 -1.22
CA VAL A 37 30.34 -16.75 -1.63
C VAL A 37 31.67 -16.19 -2.13
N ILE A 38 32.75 -16.61 -1.49
CA ILE A 38 34.11 -16.21 -1.86
C ILE A 38 34.75 -17.40 -2.57
N ARG A 39 35.23 -17.16 -3.78
CA ARG A 39 35.95 -18.15 -4.59
C ARG A 39 37.39 -17.69 -4.73
N VAL A 40 38.34 -18.54 -4.36
CA VAL A 40 39.77 -18.26 -4.35
C VAL A 40 40.45 -19.15 -5.38
N GLY A 41 41.32 -18.56 -6.20
CA GLY A 41 42.01 -19.20 -7.32
C GLY A 41 41.48 -18.82 -8.69
N THR A 42 42.20 -19.26 -9.73
CA THR A 42 41.89 -18.99 -11.14
C THR A 42 40.79 -19.92 -11.65
N LYS A 43 39.80 -19.38 -12.35
CA LYS A 43 38.70 -20.17 -12.92
C LYS A 43 39.23 -21.18 -13.95
N GLY A 44 38.97 -22.47 -13.70
CA GLY A 44 39.36 -23.56 -14.62
C GLY A 44 40.72 -24.18 -14.32
N GLU A 45 41.44 -23.69 -13.32
CA GLU A 45 42.70 -24.26 -12.86
C GLU A 45 42.50 -25.04 -11.57
N TYR A 46 43.10 -26.24 -11.49
CA TYR A 46 43.10 -27.04 -10.28
C TYR A 46 44.47 -26.95 -9.60
N ILE A 47 44.45 -26.63 -8.31
CA ILE A 47 45.66 -26.61 -7.49
C ILE A 47 45.82 -27.99 -6.85
N SER A 48 47.03 -28.52 -6.85
CA SER A 48 47.38 -29.77 -6.16
C SER A 48 48.56 -29.54 -5.22
N GLY A 49 48.55 -30.23 -4.08
CA GLY A 49 49.56 -30.06 -3.02
C GLY A 49 49.15 -29.06 -1.94
N ALA A 50 50.08 -28.82 -1.01
CA ALA A 50 49.85 -27.90 0.11
C ALA A 50 49.81 -26.45 -0.38
N LYS A 51 48.78 -25.71 0.04
CA LYS A 51 48.58 -24.29 -0.29
C LYS A 51 48.14 -23.55 0.96
N GLU A 52 48.73 -22.38 1.19
CA GLU A 52 48.37 -21.49 2.30
C GLU A 52 47.51 -20.33 1.77
N TYR A 53 46.38 -20.07 2.42
CA TYR A 53 45.51 -18.92 2.13
C TYR A 53 45.45 -18.00 3.34
N LYS A 54 45.62 -16.69 3.11
CA LYS A 54 45.50 -15.66 4.16
C LYS A 54 44.46 -14.64 3.74
N TYR A 55 43.46 -14.42 4.57
CA TYR A 55 42.39 -13.46 4.30
C TYR A 55 41.89 -12.81 5.59
N SER A 56 41.24 -11.66 5.45
CA SER A 56 40.62 -10.92 6.55
C SER A 56 39.27 -10.36 6.14
N TYR A 57 38.38 -10.20 7.10
CA TYR A 57 37.04 -9.66 6.90
C TYR A 57 36.46 -9.12 8.21
N GLU A 58 35.47 -8.25 8.08
CA GLU A 58 34.70 -7.72 9.20
C GLU A 58 33.32 -8.36 9.22
N VAL A 59 32.91 -8.85 10.39
CA VAL A 59 31.57 -9.43 10.60
C VAL A 59 30.71 -8.47 11.38
N HIS A 60 29.59 -8.07 10.80
CA HIS A 60 28.57 -7.33 11.52
C HIS A 60 27.64 -8.35 12.19
N THR A 61 27.92 -8.68 13.44
CA THR A 61 27.04 -9.55 14.21
C THR A 61 25.69 -8.88 14.46
N ARG A 62 24.66 -9.67 14.78
CA ARG A 62 23.44 -9.22 15.47
C ARG A 62 23.43 -9.90 16.83
N ALA A 63 22.87 -9.25 17.85
CA ALA A 63 22.91 -9.80 19.19
C ALA A 63 22.15 -11.13 19.21
N LEU A 64 22.88 -12.23 19.39
CA LEU A 64 22.30 -13.46 19.87
C LEU A 64 22.08 -13.25 21.37
N LYS A 65 20.82 -13.22 21.80
CA LYS A 65 20.49 -13.03 23.20
C LYS A 65 20.57 -14.37 23.93
N GLY A 66 21.45 -14.44 24.92
CA GLY A 66 21.24 -15.32 26.07
C GLY A 66 20.27 -14.67 27.06
N VAL A 67 20.02 -15.32 28.20
CA VAL A 67 19.09 -14.83 29.23
C VAL A 67 19.48 -13.43 29.74
N ASP A 68 20.76 -13.21 30.05
CA ASP A 68 21.27 -11.92 30.60
C ASP A 68 22.54 -11.39 29.90
N ARG A 69 22.93 -12.00 28.77
CA ARG A 69 24.17 -11.71 28.06
C ARG A 69 23.99 -11.74 26.54
N GLN A 70 24.90 -11.10 25.82
CA GLN A 70 25.02 -11.24 24.37
C GLN A 70 26.00 -12.38 24.05
N ILE A 71 25.77 -13.09 22.96
CA ILE A 71 26.60 -14.22 22.55
C ILE A 71 27.24 -13.90 21.20
N LEU A 72 28.57 -14.06 21.11
CA LEU A 72 29.27 -14.24 19.85
C LEU A 72 29.34 -15.73 19.56
N TYR A 73 28.68 -16.17 18.49
CA TYR A 73 28.91 -17.48 17.91
C TYR A 73 29.26 -17.33 16.44
N TRP A 74 30.44 -17.78 16.05
CA TRP A 74 30.95 -17.61 14.70
C TRP A 74 31.80 -18.78 14.23
N ASN A 75 31.61 -19.21 12.98
CA ASN A 75 32.44 -20.22 12.35
C ASN A 75 33.66 -19.50 11.75
N ILE A 76 34.80 -19.54 12.45
CA ILE A 76 36.08 -19.06 11.94
C ILE A 76 36.41 -19.78 10.63
N ILE A 77 36.21 -21.11 10.61
CA ILE A 77 36.26 -21.94 9.40
C ILE A 77 34.89 -22.63 9.25
N GLY A 78 34.23 -22.42 8.10
CA GLY A 78 32.97 -23.07 7.76
C GLY A 78 33.13 -24.52 7.30
N ARG A 79 32.01 -25.23 7.15
CA ARG A 79 31.98 -26.64 6.69
C ARG A 79 31.93 -26.80 5.16
N GLY A 80 31.91 -25.69 4.41
CA GLY A 80 31.71 -25.67 2.96
C GLY A 80 32.97 -25.89 2.12
N TRP A 81 34.10 -26.22 2.74
CA TRP A 81 35.34 -26.51 2.03
C TRP A 81 35.36 -27.96 1.54
N ASP A 82 35.67 -28.17 0.27
CA ASP A 82 35.73 -29.49 -0.38
C ASP A 82 37.09 -30.20 -0.24
N PHE A 83 38.02 -29.59 0.51
CA PHE A 83 39.37 -30.11 0.75
C PHE A 83 39.73 -30.09 2.23
N PRO A 84 40.65 -30.96 2.70
CA PRO A 84 41.12 -30.95 4.07
C PRO A 84 41.98 -29.71 4.37
N ILE A 85 41.78 -29.13 5.55
CA ILE A 85 42.59 -28.03 6.08
C ILE A 85 43.47 -28.58 7.20
N GLU A 86 44.78 -28.66 6.98
CA GLU A 86 45.72 -29.27 7.93
C GLU A 86 46.07 -28.37 9.10
N HIS A 87 46.30 -27.08 8.84
CA HIS A 87 46.67 -26.08 9.84
C HIS A 87 45.82 -24.84 9.70
N THR A 88 45.30 -24.34 10.82
CA THR A 88 44.56 -23.09 10.90
C THR A 88 45.22 -22.17 11.92
N SER A 89 45.51 -20.95 11.52
CA SER A 89 45.82 -19.86 12.44
C SER A 89 44.77 -18.76 12.29
N PHE A 90 44.37 -18.15 13.39
CA PHE A 90 43.35 -17.12 13.38
C PHE A 90 43.65 -16.01 14.38
N LYS A 91 43.14 -14.82 14.07
CA LYS A 91 43.14 -13.65 14.94
C LYS A 91 41.76 -13.00 14.89
N VAL A 92 41.06 -12.97 16.01
CA VAL A 92 39.76 -12.30 16.16
C VAL A 92 39.96 -11.04 16.99
N THR A 93 39.57 -9.88 16.44
CA THR A 93 39.62 -8.61 17.16
C THR A 93 38.21 -8.18 17.53
N MET A 94 37.93 -8.11 18.83
CA MET A 94 36.64 -7.71 19.38
C MET A 94 36.55 -6.19 19.52
N PRO A 95 35.35 -5.57 19.53
CA PRO A 95 35.23 -4.11 19.63
C PRO A 95 35.66 -3.53 20.99
N LYS A 96 35.59 -4.32 22.07
CA LYS A 96 35.91 -3.92 23.45
C LYS A 96 36.62 -5.09 24.16
N PRO A 97 37.25 -4.89 25.32
CA PRO A 97 37.71 -6.00 26.18
C PRO A 97 36.52 -6.80 26.75
N PHE A 98 36.73 -8.08 27.04
CA PHE A 98 35.71 -8.99 27.59
C PHE A 98 36.29 -9.80 28.76
N GLU A 99 35.41 -10.33 29.62
CA GLU A 99 35.82 -10.97 30.89
C GLU A 99 35.83 -12.49 30.83
N LEU A 100 34.95 -13.09 30.03
CA LEU A 100 34.80 -14.54 29.96
C LEU A 100 35.73 -15.17 28.94
N GLU A 101 36.20 -16.39 29.22
CA GLU A 101 37.05 -17.11 28.29
C GLU A 101 36.26 -17.60 27.06
N PRO A 102 36.81 -17.45 25.84
CA PRO A 102 36.20 -17.97 24.64
C PRO A 102 36.27 -19.50 24.63
N GLN A 103 35.18 -20.13 24.20
CA GLN A 103 35.13 -21.57 23.96
C GLN A 103 35.27 -21.82 22.46
N LEU A 104 36.21 -22.69 22.08
CA LEU A 104 36.45 -23.05 20.68
C LEU A 104 36.11 -24.52 20.43
N TYR A 105 35.31 -24.75 19.40
CA TYR A 105 34.79 -26.06 19.04
C TYR A 105 35.17 -26.37 17.61
N ALA A 106 35.55 -27.62 17.31
CA ALA A 106 35.34 -28.15 15.96
C ALA A 106 34.20 -29.16 15.99
N THR A 107 33.27 -28.95 15.07
CA THR A 107 31.99 -29.66 14.97
C THR A 107 31.18 -29.72 16.27
N THR A 108 31.39 -30.73 17.11
CA THR A 108 30.54 -31.05 18.28
C THR A 108 31.34 -31.40 19.54
N GLN A 109 32.67 -31.40 19.48
CA GLN A 109 33.52 -31.66 20.65
C GLN A 109 34.30 -30.40 21.00
N ASN A 110 34.40 -30.11 22.30
CA ASN A 110 35.32 -29.11 22.80
C ASN A 110 36.74 -29.61 22.51
N LEU A 111 37.52 -28.84 21.76
CA LEU A 111 38.84 -29.26 21.31
C LEU A 111 39.92 -28.44 21.99
N PRO A 112 41.12 -29.01 22.20
CA PRO A 112 42.27 -28.26 22.71
C PRO A 112 42.82 -27.38 21.57
N VAL A 113 42.12 -26.30 21.25
CA VAL A 113 42.65 -25.21 20.43
C VAL A 113 43.59 -24.40 21.32
N ASN A 114 44.83 -24.22 20.88
CA ASN A 114 45.75 -23.36 21.60
C ASN A 114 45.41 -21.92 21.27
N TYR A 115 45.02 -21.12 22.26
CA TYR A 115 44.73 -19.71 22.06
C TYR A 115 45.27 -18.87 23.21
N THR A 116 45.42 -17.58 22.93
CA THR A 116 45.81 -16.54 23.87
C THR A 116 44.86 -15.36 23.70
N VAL A 117 44.57 -14.67 24.80
CA VAL A 117 43.75 -13.47 24.81
C VAL A 117 44.61 -12.32 25.32
N ASP A 118 44.72 -11.26 24.50
CA ASP A 118 45.38 -10.01 24.85
C ASP A 118 44.37 -8.86 24.71
N GLY A 119 43.80 -8.42 25.83
CA GLY A 119 42.74 -7.42 25.88
C GLY A 119 41.48 -7.84 25.12
N ASN A 120 41.29 -7.30 23.92
CA ASN A 120 40.17 -7.58 23.02
C ASN A 120 40.54 -8.47 21.83
N VAL A 121 41.78 -8.98 21.78
CA VAL A 121 42.30 -9.77 20.67
C VAL A 121 42.47 -11.22 21.09
N ILE A 122 41.88 -12.13 20.32
CA ILE A 122 42.00 -13.58 20.48
C ILE A 122 42.89 -14.08 19.36
N THR A 123 44.03 -14.69 19.70
CA THR A 123 44.93 -15.30 18.71
C THR A 123 45.05 -16.78 19.02
N GLY A 124 44.87 -17.64 18.03
CA GLY A 124 44.97 -19.08 18.24
C GLY A 124 45.39 -19.86 17.00
N SER A 125 45.77 -21.11 17.24
CA SER A 125 46.11 -22.08 16.20
C SER A 125 45.46 -23.43 16.47
N TYR A 126 45.19 -24.14 15.38
CA TYR A 126 44.66 -25.50 15.39
C TYR A 126 45.42 -26.34 14.36
N ASP A 127 46.15 -27.34 14.86
CA ASP A 127 47.12 -28.14 14.09
C ASP A 127 46.63 -29.56 13.78
N LYS A 128 45.31 -29.77 13.80
CA LYS A 128 44.70 -31.03 13.36
C LYS A 128 43.89 -30.80 12.10
N THR A 129 43.83 -31.82 11.26
CA THR A 129 43.08 -31.80 10.01
C THR A 129 41.58 -31.55 10.23
N LEU A 130 41.05 -30.51 9.60
CA LEU A 130 39.62 -30.27 9.44
C LEU A 130 39.19 -30.74 8.06
N ASN A 131 38.40 -31.82 8.00
CA ASN A 131 37.85 -32.34 6.74
C ASN A 131 36.32 -32.27 6.78
N ARG A 132 35.73 -31.31 6.04
CA ARG A 132 34.28 -31.00 6.07
C ARG A 132 33.76 -30.67 7.49
N GLN A 133 34.67 -30.25 8.36
CA GLN A 133 34.41 -29.81 9.73
C GLN A 133 34.56 -28.29 9.81
N GLY A 134 33.89 -27.67 10.79
CA GLY A 134 33.99 -26.24 11.01
C GLY A 134 34.65 -25.96 12.34
N LEU A 135 35.49 -24.92 12.41
CA LEU A 135 36.07 -24.37 13.62
C LEU A 135 35.26 -23.15 14.03
N SER A 136 34.69 -23.18 15.23
CA SER A 136 33.72 -22.20 15.70
C SER A 136 34.18 -21.63 17.04
N ILE A 137 33.92 -20.34 17.25
CA ILE A 137 34.11 -19.65 18.51
C ILE A 137 32.76 -19.34 19.13
N TRP A 138 32.65 -19.58 20.44
CA TRP A 138 31.54 -19.19 21.30
C TRP A 138 32.07 -18.32 22.42
N LEU A 139 31.48 -17.14 22.62
CA LEU A 139 31.88 -16.23 23.69
C LEU A 139 30.66 -15.44 24.19
N GLU A 140 30.45 -15.46 25.49
CA GLU A 140 29.44 -14.63 26.16
C GLU A 140 30.03 -13.28 26.56
N VAL A 141 29.34 -12.21 26.20
CA VAL A 141 29.73 -10.82 26.48
C VAL A 141 28.59 -10.05 27.16
N PRO A 142 28.87 -8.97 27.89
CA PRO A 142 27.82 -8.18 28.55
C PRO A 142 26.76 -7.64 27.58
N ASN A 143 25.56 -7.35 28.08
CA ASN A 143 24.54 -6.68 27.29
C ASN A 143 25.01 -5.28 26.83
N GLY A 144 24.70 -4.93 25.57
CA GLY A 144 25.16 -3.67 24.97
C GLY A 144 26.64 -3.65 24.55
N TYR A 145 27.30 -4.82 24.53
CA TYR A 145 28.68 -4.94 24.09
C TYR A 145 28.84 -4.53 22.62
N PHE A 146 27.99 -5.09 21.74
CA PHE A 146 27.93 -4.72 20.34
C PHE A 146 27.01 -3.49 20.14
N THR A 147 27.50 -2.50 19.37
CA THR A 147 26.74 -1.31 19.00
C THR A 147 26.10 -1.50 17.62
N TYR A 148 24.79 -1.31 17.54
CA TYR A 148 24.04 -1.42 16.28
C TYR A 148 23.52 -0.05 15.85
N PRO A 149 23.60 0.29 14.55
CA PRO A 149 22.93 1.48 14.06
C PRO A 149 21.42 1.28 14.19
N VAL A 150 20.78 2.05 15.06
CA VAL A 150 19.33 2.19 15.10
C VAL A 150 18.93 3.13 13.98
N PHE A 151 18.27 2.58 12.96
CA PHE A 151 17.62 3.38 11.94
C PHE A 151 16.20 3.66 12.42
N ASP A 152 15.90 4.92 12.73
CA ASP A 152 14.54 5.33 13.03
C ASP A 152 13.74 5.39 11.72
N TYR A 153 13.04 4.30 11.42
CA TYR A 153 12.17 4.22 10.25
C TYR A 153 10.84 4.96 10.44
N THR A 154 10.57 5.52 11.62
CA THR A 154 9.31 6.24 11.89
C THR A 154 9.29 7.66 11.32
N ILE A 155 10.47 8.25 11.04
CA ILE A 155 10.55 9.64 10.56
C ILE A 155 9.92 9.84 9.18
N TYR A 156 10.16 8.91 8.24
CA TYR A 156 9.63 8.99 6.88
C TYR A 156 8.10 8.90 6.81
N PRO A 157 7.44 7.91 7.44
CA PRO A 157 5.98 7.87 7.46
C PRO A 157 5.36 9.04 8.24
N THR A 158 6.01 9.53 9.30
CA THR A 158 5.55 10.74 10.02
C THR A 158 5.55 11.98 9.13
N ILE A 159 6.63 12.22 8.37
CA ILE A 159 6.71 13.34 7.42
C ILE A 159 5.61 13.20 6.35
N ALA A 160 5.43 12.02 5.77
CA ALA A 160 4.41 11.78 4.77
C ALA A 160 2.99 12.04 5.31
N ALA A 161 2.72 11.63 6.56
CA ALA A 161 1.45 11.87 7.22
C ALA A 161 1.18 13.37 7.43
N VAL A 162 2.18 14.14 7.87
CA VAL A 162 2.05 15.59 8.06
C VAL A 162 1.75 16.29 6.72
N VAL A 163 2.46 15.95 5.65
CA VAL A 163 2.23 16.52 4.32
C VAL A 163 0.82 16.23 3.82
N LEU A 164 0.35 14.99 3.99
CA LEU A 164 -0.97 14.57 3.53
C LEU A 164 -2.10 15.22 4.35
N ALA A 165 -1.88 15.43 5.66
CA ALA A 165 -2.80 16.20 6.50
C ALA A 165 -2.90 17.67 6.06
N LEU A 166 -1.78 18.33 5.77
CA LEU A 166 -1.77 19.71 5.27
C LEU A 166 -2.48 19.84 3.91
N LEU A 167 -2.28 18.88 3.01
CA LEU A 167 -2.99 18.84 1.73
C LEU A 167 -4.51 18.68 1.93
N ALA A 168 -4.94 17.80 2.83
CA ALA A 168 -6.35 17.62 3.15
C ALA A 168 -6.98 18.91 3.71
N ILE A 169 -6.27 19.61 4.60
CA ILE A 169 -6.70 20.91 5.15
C ILE A 169 -6.80 21.97 4.04
N ALA A 170 -5.80 22.07 3.16
CA ALA A 170 -5.81 23.02 2.06
C ALA A 170 -6.98 22.77 1.08
N ILE A 171 -7.27 21.50 0.80
CA ILE A 171 -8.42 21.09 -0.01
C ILE A 171 -9.72 21.47 0.67
N TYR A 172 -9.84 21.22 1.99
CA TYR A 172 -11.04 21.57 2.76
C TYR A 172 -11.33 23.07 2.71
N PHE A 173 -10.33 23.92 2.93
CA PHE A 173 -10.52 25.38 2.84
C PHE A 173 -10.88 25.85 1.44
N LYS A 174 -10.37 25.21 0.39
CA LYS A 174 -10.64 25.59 -1.00
C LYS A 174 -11.98 25.08 -1.54
N PHE A 175 -12.44 23.90 -1.11
CA PHE A 175 -13.57 23.19 -1.74
C PHE A 175 -14.63 22.67 -0.76
N GLY A 176 -14.34 22.63 0.55
CA GLY A 176 -15.20 22.03 1.57
C GLY A 176 -16.13 23.02 2.28
N VAL A 177 -15.86 24.33 2.18
CA VAL A 177 -16.72 25.37 2.77
C VAL A 177 -17.96 25.55 1.90
N GLU A 178 -19.12 25.11 2.40
CA GLU A 178 -20.41 25.36 1.78
C GLU A 178 -20.99 26.68 2.30
N HIS A 179 -21.50 27.51 1.39
CA HIS A 179 -22.24 28.71 1.77
C HIS A 179 -23.70 28.33 2.06
N PRO A 180 -24.29 28.82 3.16
CA PRO A 180 -25.69 28.54 3.45
C PRO A 180 -26.58 29.10 2.33
N VAL A 181 -27.45 28.25 1.79
CA VAL A 181 -28.45 28.68 0.81
C VAL A 181 -29.51 29.49 1.58
N VAL A 182 -29.80 30.70 1.10
CA VAL A 182 -30.84 31.53 1.68
C VAL A 182 -32.18 31.08 1.11
N ASP A 183 -33.06 30.56 1.95
CA ASP A 183 -34.40 30.13 1.54
C ASP A 183 -35.31 31.35 1.29
N SER A 184 -35.51 31.69 0.01
CA SER A 184 -36.50 32.70 -0.39
C SER A 184 -37.86 32.05 -0.61
N VAL A 185 -38.91 32.61 -0.02
CA VAL A 185 -40.29 32.16 -0.26
C VAL A 185 -40.78 32.72 -1.59
N GLU A 186 -40.83 31.87 -2.61
CA GLU A 186 -41.42 32.17 -3.91
C GLU A 186 -42.81 31.56 -4.03
N PHE A 187 -43.80 32.37 -4.40
CA PHE A 187 -45.19 31.92 -4.55
C PHE A 187 -45.51 31.43 -5.97
N GLY A 188 -44.67 31.78 -6.96
CA GLY A 188 -44.83 31.41 -8.36
C GLY A 188 -43.87 30.31 -8.79
N ALA A 189 -44.26 29.54 -9.82
CA ALA A 189 -43.34 28.62 -10.47
C ALA A 189 -42.21 29.40 -11.17
N PRO A 190 -40.96 28.92 -11.12
CA PRO A 190 -39.84 29.60 -11.75
C PRO A 190 -40.04 29.67 -13.27
N GLN A 191 -39.77 30.83 -13.85
CA GLN A 191 -39.96 31.06 -15.29
C GLN A 191 -38.89 30.35 -16.10
N GLY A 192 -39.28 29.84 -17.28
CA GLY A 192 -38.34 29.23 -18.24
C GLY A 192 -37.91 27.80 -17.93
N LEU A 193 -38.43 27.17 -16.87
CA LEU A 193 -38.11 25.80 -16.48
C LEU A 193 -39.35 24.90 -16.58
N SER A 194 -39.15 23.68 -17.09
CA SER A 194 -40.21 22.67 -17.10
C SER A 194 -40.29 21.89 -15.78
N SER A 195 -41.40 21.19 -15.58
CA SER A 195 -41.59 20.39 -14.36
C SER A 195 -40.54 19.29 -14.19
N GLY A 196 -40.07 18.69 -15.29
CA GLY A 196 -38.99 17.69 -15.27
C GLY A 196 -37.63 18.27 -14.88
N GLU A 197 -37.39 19.54 -15.20
CA GLU A 197 -36.18 20.27 -14.86
C GLU A 197 -36.16 20.72 -13.40
N ILE A 198 -37.31 21.17 -12.88
CA ILE A 198 -37.47 21.50 -11.46
C ILE A 198 -37.15 20.30 -10.57
N GLY A 199 -37.53 19.08 -10.99
CA GLY A 199 -37.17 17.85 -10.29
C GLY A 199 -35.66 17.68 -10.12
N TYR A 200 -34.87 18.01 -11.16
CA TYR A 200 -33.41 18.00 -11.11
C TYR A 200 -32.87 19.08 -10.17
N ILE A 201 -33.36 20.32 -10.30
CA ILE A 201 -32.90 21.46 -9.50
C ILE A 201 -33.13 21.18 -8.01
N TYR A 202 -34.28 20.60 -7.66
CA TYR A 202 -34.64 20.30 -6.29
C TYR A 202 -33.82 19.16 -5.66
N ARG A 203 -33.41 18.13 -6.43
CA ARG A 203 -32.77 16.91 -5.89
C ARG A 203 -31.36 16.58 -6.42
N GLY A 204 -30.84 17.35 -7.36
CA GLY A 204 -29.59 17.05 -8.07
C GLY A 204 -29.66 15.83 -8.99
N SER A 205 -30.86 15.25 -9.15
CA SER A 205 -31.14 14.10 -10.01
C SER A 205 -32.60 14.15 -10.47
N SER A 206 -32.85 13.83 -11.73
CA SER A 206 -34.19 13.55 -12.24
C SER A 206 -34.54 12.08 -12.04
N ASN A 207 -35.82 11.79 -11.85
CA ASN A 207 -36.36 10.43 -11.87
C ASN A 207 -37.51 10.32 -12.87
N ASN A 208 -38.01 9.10 -13.10
CA ASN A 208 -39.10 8.87 -14.05
C ASN A 208 -40.37 9.67 -13.70
N LYS A 209 -40.65 9.93 -12.41
CA LYS A 209 -41.83 10.72 -12.00
C LYS A 209 -41.69 12.18 -12.42
N ASP A 210 -40.50 12.75 -12.34
CA ASP A 210 -40.22 14.11 -12.83
C ASP A 210 -40.45 14.20 -14.33
N ILE A 211 -40.01 13.19 -15.06
CA ILE A 211 -40.19 13.14 -16.52
C ILE A 211 -41.67 12.95 -16.89
N ILE A 212 -42.40 12.07 -16.19
CA ILE A 212 -43.82 11.86 -16.42
C ILE A 212 -44.64 13.11 -16.10
N SER A 213 -44.21 13.92 -15.12
CA SER A 213 -44.86 15.20 -14.80
C SER A 213 -44.92 16.15 -16.00
N LEU A 214 -44.02 15.99 -16.99
CA LEU A 214 -44.04 16.77 -18.22
C LEU A 214 -45.36 16.61 -18.99
N ILE A 215 -46.05 15.48 -18.89
CA ILE A 215 -47.36 15.26 -19.52
C ILE A 215 -48.37 16.27 -18.96
N ILE A 216 -48.40 16.44 -17.63
CA ILE A 216 -49.27 17.41 -16.96
C ILE A 216 -48.82 18.85 -17.32
N TYR A 217 -47.51 19.10 -17.34
CA TYR A 217 -46.97 20.40 -17.73
C TYR A 217 -47.39 20.78 -19.17
N TRP A 218 -47.27 19.88 -20.13
CA TRP A 218 -47.68 20.10 -21.51
C TRP A 218 -49.19 20.29 -21.65
N ALA A 219 -49.99 19.55 -20.87
CA ALA A 219 -51.44 19.76 -20.79
C ALA A 219 -51.79 21.17 -20.29
N SER A 220 -51.13 21.63 -19.22
CA SER A 220 -51.33 22.98 -18.67
C SER A 220 -50.97 24.11 -19.65
N LYS A 221 -50.05 23.83 -20.60
CA LYS A 221 -49.64 24.74 -21.68
C LYS A 221 -50.45 24.57 -22.97
N GLY A 222 -51.44 23.68 -22.98
CA GLY A 222 -52.34 23.45 -24.11
C GLY A 222 -51.69 22.74 -25.31
N TYR A 223 -50.70 21.88 -25.08
CA TYR A 223 -50.13 21.04 -26.16
C TYR A 223 -50.86 19.72 -26.34
N LEU A 224 -51.50 19.22 -25.28
CA LEU A 224 -52.30 18.01 -25.27
C LEU A 224 -53.49 18.16 -24.32
N ILE A 225 -54.51 17.32 -24.50
CA ILE A 225 -55.63 17.17 -23.57
C ILE A 225 -55.54 15.79 -22.91
N ILE A 226 -55.91 15.74 -21.64
CA ILE A 226 -55.98 14.51 -20.85
C ILE A 226 -57.47 14.25 -20.58
N GLU A 227 -58.00 13.14 -21.09
CA GLU A 227 -59.38 12.72 -20.87
C GLU A 227 -59.40 11.39 -20.10
N GLU A 228 -60.20 11.33 -19.04
CA GLU A 228 -60.41 10.10 -18.28
C GLU A 228 -61.51 9.28 -18.97
N LEU A 229 -61.21 8.03 -19.33
CA LEU A 229 -62.13 7.15 -20.05
C LEU A 229 -62.89 6.19 -19.14
N ASP A 230 -62.51 6.10 -17.86
CA ASP A 230 -63.18 5.32 -16.85
C ASP A 230 -63.32 6.12 -15.53
N PRO A 231 -64.21 5.70 -14.60
CA PRO A 231 -64.40 6.42 -13.34
C PRO A 231 -63.28 6.24 -12.29
N ASN A 232 -62.32 5.35 -12.54
CA ASN A 232 -61.27 4.98 -11.60
C ASN A 232 -59.93 5.70 -11.89
N GLY A 233 -59.79 6.30 -13.08
CA GLY A 233 -58.60 7.05 -13.50
C GLY A 233 -57.49 6.20 -14.11
N ASP A 234 -57.74 4.91 -14.35
CA ASP A 234 -56.71 3.98 -14.83
C ASP A 234 -56.53 4.09 -16.36
N ASN A 235 -57.62 4.29 -17.10
CA ASN A 235 -57.61 4.47 -18.54
C ASN A 235 -57.76 5.94 -18.92
N ILE A 236 -56.68 6.52 -19.42
CA ILE A 236 -56.61 7.91 -19.82
C ILE A 236 -56.33 7.97 -21.32
N ARG A 237 -56.97 8.92 -22.01
CA ARG A 237 -56.65 9.31 -23.39
C ARG A 237 -55.86 10.62 -23.38
N LEU A 238 -54.77 10.61 -24.12
CA LEU A 238 -53.96 11.78 -24.41
C LEU A 238 -54.18 12.16 -25.86
N THR A 239 -54.73 13.35 -26.11
CA THR A 239 -54.97 13.87 -27.46
C THR A 239 -54.04 15.04 -27.74
N LYS A 240 -53.26 14.94 -28.81
CA LYS A 240 -52.33 15.97 -29.25
C LYS A 240 -53.12 17.12 -29.89
N ILE A 241 -52.83 18.34 -29.44
CA ILE A 241 -53.50 19.55 -29.95
C ILE A 241 -52.60 20.29 -30.94
N ARG A 242 -51.30 20.36 -30.63
CA ARG A 242 -50.32 21.02 -31.47
C ARG A 242 -48.92 20.47 -31.21
N LYS A 243 -47.98 20.80 -32.09
CA LYS A 243 -46.56 20.44 -31.93
C LYS A 243 -45.99 21.13 -30.69
N LEU A 244 -45.16 20.42 -29.92
CA LEU A 244 -44.46 20.99 -28.78
C LEU A 244 -43.38 21.98 -29.25
N GLU A 245 -43.51 23.21 -28.81
CA GLU A 245 -42.53 24.28 -29.01
C GLU A 245 -41.75 24.47 -27.70
N SER A 246 -40.75 23.60 -27.49
CA SER A 246 -39.85 23.66 -26.33
C SER A 246 -38.42 23.89 -26.81
N GLU A 247 -37.70 24.79 -26.13
CA GLU A 247 -36.25 24.98 -26.31
C GLU A 247 -35.48 23.71 -25.94
N ASN A 248 -36.04 22.88 -25.06
CA ASN A 248 -35.46 21.61 -24.68
C ASN A 248 -35.73 20.54 -25.76
N GLU A 249 -34.68 20.13 -26.46
CA GLU A 249 -34.75 19.08 -27.49
C GLU A 249 -35.25 17.76 -26.93
N GLU A 250 -34.89 17.43 -25.68
CA GLU A 250 -35.32 16.18 -25.04
C GLU A 250 -36.81 16.17 -24.73
N GLU A 251 -37.41 17.32 -24.41
CA GLU A 251 -38.86 17.43 -24.26
C GLU A 251 -39.57 17.22 -25.60
N ARG A 252 -39.04 17.82 -26.68
CA ARG A 252 -39.58 17.61 -28.04
C ARG A 252 -39.50 16.14 -28.44
N ARG A 253 -38.39 15.48 -28.12
CA ARG A 253 -38.18 14.05 -28.38
C ARG A 253 -39.14 13.18 -27.58
N LEU A 254 -39.28 13.46 -26.29
CA LEU A 254 -40.19 12.73 -25.40
C LEU A 254 -41.65 12.89 -25.82
N PHE A 255 -42.06 14.11 -26.19
CA PHE A 255 -43.39 14.38 -26.73
C PHE A 255 -43.62 13.64 -28.06
N GLY A 256 -42.63 13.63 -28.95
CA GLY A 256 -42.69 12.85 -30.19
C GLY A 256 -42.82 11.35 -29.95
N ALA A 257 -42.05 10.82 -28.99
CA ALA A 257 -42.11 9.42 -28.60
C ALA A 257 -43.44 9.05 -27.91
N LEU A 258 -44.04 9.97 -27.14
CA LEU A 258 -45.34 9.74 -26.51
C LEU A 258 -46.40 9.37 -27.56
N PHE A 259 -46.46 10.14 -28.65
CA PHE A 259 -47.47 9.98 -29.69
C PHE A 259 -47.05 9.01 -30.82
N ALA A 260 -45.75 8.83 -31.06
CA ALA A 260 -45.21 7.95 -32.10
C ALA A 260 -45.80 8.20 -33.51
N GLY A 261 -46.13 9.45 -33.82
CA GLY A 261 -46.77 9.85 -35.09
C GLY A 261 -48.30 9.74 -35.10
N ARG A 262 -48.92 9.25 -34.03
CA ARG A 262 -50.38 9.28 -33.82
C ARG A 262 -50.81 10.66 -33.30
N GLU A 263 -52.10 10.96 -33.39
CA GLU A 263 -52.68 12.16 -32.76
C GLU A 263 -53.29 11.84 -31.38
N GLU A 264 -53.53 10.56 -31.06
CA GLU A 264 -54.09 10.10 -29.79
C GLU A 264 -53.38 8.85 -29.28
N VAL A 265 -53.23 8.75 -27.95
CA VAL A 265 -52.67 7.58 -27.26
C VAL A 265 -53.47 7.31 -25.99
N THR A 266 -53.72 6.03 -25.67
CA THR A 266 -54.38 5.61 -24.44
C THR A 266 -53.44 4.83 -23.52
N THR A 267 -53.71 4.80 -22.22
CA THR A 267 -52.93 4.01 -21.25
C THR A 267 -52.92 2.52 -21.57
N ASN A 268 -53.98 2.03 -22.23
CA ASN A 268 -54.14 0.62 -22.62
C ASN A 268 -53.37 0.24 -23.89
N GLU A 269 -52.94 1.21 -24.70
CA GLU A 269 -52.12 1.01 -25.91
C GLU A 269 -50.84 1.87 -25.84
N PRO A 270 -50.01 1.68 -24.81
CA PRO A 270 -48.81 2.48 -24.61
C PRO A 270 -47.82 2.18 -25.74
N ASN A 271 -47.08 3.20 -26.15
CA ASN A 271 -45.95 2.99 -27.05
C ASN A 271 -44.85 2.21 -26.30
N GLU A 272 -44.48 1.03 -26.79
CA GLU A 272 -43.45 0.16 -26.19
C GLU A 272 -42.08 0.86 -26.04
N THR A 273 -41.78 1.81 -26.93
CA THR A 273 -40.52 2.58 -26.90
C THR A 273 -40.56 3.79 -25.95
N PHE A 274 -41.73 4.15 -25.43
CA PHE A 274 -41.87 5.34 -24.58
C PHE A 274 -41.14 5.18 -23.24
N GLY A 275 -41.23 4.01 -22.60
CA GLY A 275 -40.50 3.73 -21.35
C GLY A 275 -38.98 3.88 -21.48
N ALA A 276 -38.41 3.38 -22.58
CA ALA A 276 -36.99 3.56 -22.89
C ALA A 276 -36.63 5.03 -23.13
N THR A 277 -37.52 5.78 -23.81
CA THR A 277 -37.33 7.22 -24.05
C THR A 277 -37.39 8.02 -22.75
N VAL A 278 -38.29 7.67 -21.81
CA VAL A 278 -38.35 8.26 -20.47
C VAL A 278 -37.03 8.03 -19.73
N ALA A 279 -36.52 6.79 -19.72
CA ALA A 279 -35.25 6.46 -19.06
C ALA A 279 -34.07 7.25 -19.65
N GLN A 280 -34.04 7.45 -20.97
CA GLN A 280 -33.02 8.28 -21.61
C GLN A 280 -33.18 9.77 -21.27
N ALA A 281 -34.41 10.28 -21.23
CA ALA A 281 -34.71 11.67 -20.89
C ALA A 281 -34.26 12.03 -19.47
N VAL A 282 -34.35 11.10 -18.51
CA VAL A 282 -33.80 11.28 -17.15
C VAL A 282 -32.32 11.70 -17.20
N GLY A 283 -31.53 10.97 -17.99
CA GLY A 283 -30.10 11.24 -18.15
C GLY A 283 -29.82 12.54 -18.90
N ASN A 284 -30.53 12.77 -20.01
CA ASN A 284 -30.27 13.91 -20.89
C ASN A 284 -30.72 15.24 -20.29
N ILE A 285 -31.88 15.29 -19.62
CA ILE A 285 -32.33 16.49 -18.90
C ILE A 285 -31.38 16.82 -17.75
N SER A 286 -30.97 15.82 -16.96
CA SER A 286 -29.92 16.01 -15.94
C SER A 286 -28.59 16.47 -16.57
N GLY A 287 -28.26 15.94 -17.74
CA GLY A 287 -27.06 16.28 -18.50
C GLY A 287 -27.02 17.74 -18.94
N ARG A 288 -28.16 18.33 -19.29
CA ARG A 288 -28.29 19.75 -19.68
C ARG A 288 -27.78 20.69 -18.60
N PHE A 289 -28.09 20.41 -17.33
CA PHE A 289 -27.61 21.18 -16.17
C PHE A 289 -26.15 20.86 -15.79
N LYS A 290 -25.67 19.65 -16.07
CA LYS A 290 -24.28 19.25 -15.75
C LYS A 290 -23.25 19.81 -16.73
N HIS A 291 -23.59 19.88 -18.02
CA HIS A 291 -22.63 20.24 -19.08
C HIS A 291 -22.69 21.71 -19.48
N ASN A 292 -23.80 22.42 -19.21
CA ASN A 292 -23.92 23.84 -19.51
C ASN A 292 -23.46 24.68 -18.30
N PRO A 293 -22.33 25.43 -18.38
CA PRO A 293 -21.80 26.20 -17.26
C PRO A 293 -22.78 27.24 -16.70
N GLU A 294 -23.62 27.82 -17.55
CA GLU A 294 -24.56 28.89 -17.18
C GLU A 294 -25.80 28.36 -16.43
N MET A 295 -26.14 27.08 -16.61
CA MET A 295 -27.28 26.44 -15.93
C MET A 295 -26.83 25.48 -14.83
N LYS A 296 -25.54 25.48 -14.48
CA LYS A 296 -25.00 24.53 -13.51
C LYS A 296 -25.42 24.90 -12.09
N VAL A 297 -26.32 24.10 -11.52
CA VAL A 297 -26.82 24.30 -10.14
C VAL A 297 -26.00 23.53 -9.10
N TYR A 298 -25.43 22.38 -9.48
CA TYR A 298 -24.67 21.51 -8.58
C TYR A 298 -23.18 21.44 -8.96
N GLU A 299 -22.29 21.71 -7.99
CA GLU A 299 -20.85 21.62 -8.19
C GLU A 299 -20.33 20.21 -7.91
N THR A 300 -20.05 19.45 -8.97
CA THR A 300 -19.51 18.09 -8.87
C THR A 300 -18.07 18.03 -8.34
N LYS A 301 -17.28 19.10 -8.51
CA LYS A 301 -15.90 19.13 -8.01
C LYS A 301 -15.84 19.11 -6.48
N SER A 302 -16.70 19.84 -5.79
CA SER A 302 -16.70 19.89 -4.32
C SER A 302 -17.00 18.51 -3.72
N SER A 303 -18.03 17.81 -4.20
CA SER A 303 -18.37 16.46 -3.74
C SER A 303 -17.25 15.45 -3.95
N PHE A 304 -16.57 15.50 -5.09
CA PHE A 304 -15.42 14.64 -5.37
C PHE A 304 -14.22 14.98 -4.47
N MET A 305 -13.94 16.26 -4.23
CA MET A 305 -12.88 16.67 -3.31
C MET A 305 -13.16 16.25 -1.86
N LYS A 306 -14.42 16.29 -1.40
CA LYS A 306 -14.83 15.76 -0.08
C LYS A 306 -14.54 14.26 0.05
N PHE A 307 -14.78 13.48 -1.00
CA PHE A 307 -14.43 12.06 -1.05
C PHE A 307 -12.91 11.85 -0.92
N ILE A 308 -12.10 12.62 -1.64
CA ILE A 308 -10.63 12.57 -1.54
C ILE A 308 -10.15 12.88 -0.12
N VAL A 309 -10.69 13.92 0.53
CA VAL A 309 -10.34 14.27 1.91
C VAL A 309 -10.67 13.12 2.87
N GLY A 310 -11.81 12.46 2.70
CA GLY A 310 -12.18 11.28 3.48
C GLY A 310 -11.20 10.12 3.30
N LEU A 311 -10.78 9.85 2.06
CA LEU A 311 -9.80 8.79 1.75
C LEU A 311 -8.42 9.11 2.36
N CYS A 312 -7.98 10.36 2.30
CA CYS A 312 -6.77 10.82 2.96
C CYS A 312 -6.81 10.56 4.49
N ALA A 313 -7.94 10.83 5.15
CA ALA A 313 -8.08 10.58 6.59
C ALA A 313 -7.94 9.10 6.97
N VAL A 314 -8.48 8.19 6.15
CA VAL A 314 -8.34 6.73 6.37
C VAL A 314 -6.89 6.28 6.24
N ILE A 315 -6.17 6.79 5.22
CA ILE A 315 -4.75 6.47 5.01
C ILE A 315 -3.90 6.95 6.19
N LEU A 316 -4.18 8.14 6.72
CA LEU A 316 -3.48 8.67 7.91
C LEU A 316 -3.68 7.77 9.13
N MET A 317 -4.91 7.30 9.38
CA MET A 317 -5.19 6.36 10.47
C MET A 317 -4.43 5.03 10.29
N ALA A 318 -4.45 4.46 9.09
CA ALA A 318 -3.72 3.21 8.82
C ALA A 318 -2.21 3.36 9.01
N ALA A 319 -1.62 4.48 8.55
CA ALA A 319 -0.19 4.77 8.72
C ALA A 319 0.20 4.95 10.20
N SER A 320 -0.66 5.60 11.00
CA SER A 320 -0.45 5.74 12.45
C SER A 320 -0.48 4.39 13.18
N TYR A 321 -1.35 3.47 12.75
CA TYR A 321 -1.43 2.13 13.33
C TYR A 321 -0.21 1.28 12.97
N GLY A 322 0.26 1.38 11.72
CA GLY A 322 1.46 0.67 11.26
C GLY A 322 2.72 1.12 11.99
N THR A 323 2.90 2.42 12.21
CA THR A 323 4.03 2.95 12.99
C THR A 323 3.97 2.52 14.46
N PHE A 324 2.78 2.53 15.08
CA PHE A 324 2.59 2.01 16.44
C PHE A 324 2.91 0.51 16.52
N ALA A 325 2.49 -0.30 15.55
CA ALA A 325 2.78 -1.73 15.52
C ALA A 325 4.28 -2.04 15.34
N ILE A 326 4.99 -1.25 14.51
CA ILE A 326 6.44 -1.36 14.38
C ILE A 326 7.11 -1.01 15.71
N MET A 327 6.72 0.10 16.33
CA MET A 327 7.28 0.53 17.60
C MET A 327 6.98 -0.46 18.73
N ASP A 328 5.77 -1.03 18.80
CA ASP A 328 5.42 -2.10 19.75
C ASP A 328 6.23 -3.37 19.47
N SER A 329 6.45 -3.73 18.20
CA SER A 329 7.30 -4.88 17.87
C SER A 329 8.74 -4.66 18.34
N ASP A 330 9.30 -3.47 18.11
CA ASP A 330 10.64 -3.11 18.59
C ASP A 330 10.69 -3.05 20.13
N ILE A 331 9.63 -2.55 20.80
CA ILE A 331 9.51 -2.54 22.27
C ILE A 331 9.45 -3.98 22.82
N ARG A 332 8.72 -4.90 22.17
CA ARG A 332 8.68 -6.32 22.57
C ARG A 332 10.03 -7.02 22.38
N TRP A 333 10.86 -6.58 21.43
CA TRP A 333 12.26 -7.02 21.35
C TRP A 333 13.15 -6.39 22.45
N ILE A 334 12.73 -5.29 23.08
CA ILE A 334 13.48 -4.54 24.09
C ILE A 334 13.04 -4.88 25.53
N SER A 335 11.84 -5.45 25.74
CA SER A 335 11.31 -5.70 27.09
C SER A 335 11.55 -7.13 27.61
N PHE A 336 12.35 -7.20 28.68
CA PHE A 336 12.54 -8.20 29.76
C PHE A 336 12.80 -9.66 29.40
#